data_AF-A0A3L7ZQ86-F1
#
_entry.id   AF-A0A3L7ZQ86-F1
#
_cell.length_a   1.000
_cell.length_b   1.000
_cell.length_c   1.000
_cell.angle_alpha   90.00
_cell.angle_beta   90.00
_cell.angle_gamma   90.00
#
_symmetry.space_group_name_H-M   'P 1'
#
loop_
_entity.id
_entity.type
_entity.pdbx_description
1 polymer ?
#
loop_
_entity_poly.entity_id
_entity_poly.type
_entity_poly.pdbx_seq_one_letter_code
_entity_poly.pdbx_strand_id
1 'polypeptide(L)'
;MIESRGSGSNPWIRVAAMEVHLILYHWGLSSMREASDLLGVSRNTLSKLDPRHPDGSLRLESLDRIYATFFRLVPYQFPEREWEIERDELRRSRCRILEQSYLLPRKVRERVEREIR
;
A
#
# COMPACT_ATOMS: atom_id res chain seq x y z
N MET A 1 23.00 1.15 9.96
CA MET A 1 23.13 1.30 8.50
C MET A 1 22.19 0.31 7.85
N ILE A 2 21.06 0.79 7.33
CA ILE A 2 20.17 -0.04 6.50
C ILE A 2 20.85 -0.04 5.12
N GLU A 3 21.30 -1.21 4.67
CA GLU A 3 21.90 -1.37 3.35
C GLU A 3 20.88 -0.91 2.28
N SER A 4 21.09 0.26 1.71
CA SER A 4 20.48 0.61 0.43
C SER A 4 21.20 -0.18 -0.65
N ARG A 5 20.71 -1.38 -0.96
CA ARG A 5 21.14 -2.09 -2.16
C ARG A 5 20.50 -1.43 -3.38
N GLY A 6 21.35 -1.08 -4.34
CA GLY A 6 21.03 -0.24 -5.48
C GLY A 6 20.02 -0.83 -6.45
N SER A 7 19.37 0.10 -7.18
CA SER A 7 18.89 0.06 -8.58
C SER A 7 18.36 -1.23 -9.22
N GLY A 8 17.93 -2.22 -8.45
CA GLY A 8 17.15 -3.37 -8.91
C GLY A 8 15.72 -3.25 -8.40
N SER A 9 14.77 -3.02 -9.31
CA SER A 9 13.31 -3.04 -9.12
C SER A 9 12.86 -3.07 -7.66
N ASN A 10 12.57 -1.89 -7.09
CA ASN A 10 12.04 -1.74 -5.74
C ASN A 10 10.84 -2.71 -5.51
N PRO A 11 11.01 -3.89 -4.87
CA PRO A 11 10.07 -5.01 -5.05
C PRO A 11 8.66 -4.67 -4.57
N TRP A 12 8.58 -3.87 -3.51
CA TRP A 12 7.32 -3.43 -2.95
C TRP A 12 6.52 -2.53 -3.90
N ILE A 13 7.14 -1.83 -4.87
CA ILE A 13 6.40 -0.90 -5.74
C ILE A 13 5.43 -1.64 -6.65
N ARG A 14 5.81 -2.84 -7.13
CA ARG A 14 4.93 -3.67 -7.96
C ARG A 14 3.74 -4.18 -7.16
N VAL A 15 3.99 -4.62 -5.93
CA VAL A 15 2.93 -5.06 -5.01
C VAL A 15 2.03 -3.89 -4.65
N ALA A 16 2.59 -2.72 -4.30
CA ALA A 16 1.81 -1.53 -3.98
C ALA A 16 0.96 -1.05 -5.15
N ALA A 17 1.49 -1.06 -6.37
CA ALA A 17 0.73 -0.70 -7.57
C ALA A 17 -0.46 -1.63 -7.77
N MET A 18 -0.26 -2.95 -7.64
CA MET A 18 -1.34 -3.93 -7.74
C MET A 18 -2.38 -3.78 -6.63
N GLU A 19 -1.95 -3.70 -5.37
CA GLU A 19 -2.81 -3.57 -4.21
C GLU A 19 -3.68 -2.30 -4.27
N VAL A 20 -3.07 -1.15 -4.59
CA VAL A 20 -3.81 0.11 -4.74
C VAL A 20 -4.78 0.03 -5.92
N HIS A 21 -4.37 -0.58 -7.04
CA HIS A 21 -5.28 -0.79 -8.17
C HIS A 21 -6.51 -1.63 -7.79
N LEU A 22 -6.33 -2.71 -7.03
CA LEU A 22 -7.44 -3.55 -6.56
C LEU A 22 -8.36 -2.81 -5.60
N ILE A 23 -7.81 -2.00 -4.68
CA ILE A 23 -8.61 -1.16 -3.78
C ILE A 23 -9.43 -0.14 -4.59
N LEU A 24 -8.79 0.56 -5.53
CA LEU A 24 -9.48 1.54 -6.37
C LEU A 24 -10.60 0.90 -7.19
N TYR A 25 -10.36 -0.29 -7.75
CA TYR A 25 -11.36 -1.06 -8.48
C TYR A 25 -12.55 -1.45 -7.58
N HIS A 26 -12.27 -2.00 -6.39
CA HIS A 26 -13.29 -2.36 -5.40
C HIS A 26 -14.11 -1.15 -4.94
N TRP A 27 -13.47 0.01 -4.78
CA TRP A 27 -14.11 1.26 -4.37
C TRP A 27 -14.85 1.97 -5.52
N GLY A 28 -14.88 1.38 -6.73
CA GLY A 28 -15.56 1.94 -7.89
C GLY A 28 -14.86 3.15 -8.53
N LEU A 29 -13.58 3.37 -8.22
CA LEU A 29 -12.79 4.50 -8.73
C LEU A 29 -12.17 4.12 -10.09
N SER A 30 -12.97 4.33 -11.13
CA SER A 30 -12.66 3.89 -12.49
C SER A 30 -11.62 4.74 -13.22
N SER A 31 -11.41 5.99 -12.77
CA SER A 31 -10.46 6.90 -13.41
C SER A 31 -9.40 7.43 -12.43
N MET A 32 -8.20 7.67 -12.96
CA MET A 32 -7.11 8.28 -12.19
C MET A 32 -7.41 9.70 -11.74
N ARG A 33 -8.34 10.39 -12.42
CA ARG A 33 -8.81 11.72 -12.01
C ARG A 33 -9.65 11.60 -10.74
N GLU A 34 -10.69 10.76 -10.75
CA GLU A 34 -11.55 10.55 -9.57
C GLU A 34 -10.74 10.04 -8.37
N ALA A 35 -9.83 9.09 -8.58
CA ALA A 35 -8.95 8.59 -7.53
C ALA A 35 -8.07 9.70 -6.95
N SER A 36 -7.52 10.59 -7.79
CA SER A 36 -6.69 11.72 -7.37
C SER A 36 -7.49 12.73 -6.54
N ASP A 37 -8.68 13.07 -7.01
CA ASP A 37 -9.57 14.03 -6.36
C ASP A 37 -10.06 13.50 -5.01
N LEU A 38 -10.50 12.24 -4.94
CA LEU A 38 -10.97 11.62 -3.70
C LEU A 38 -9.83 11.44 -2.67
N LEU A 39 -8.67 10.97 -3.11
CA LEU A 39 -7.56 10.70 -2.20
C LEU A 39 -6.80 11.96 -1.76
N GLY A 40 -7.05 13.10 -2.40
CA GLY A 40 -6.31 14.35 -2.15
C GLY A 40 -4.83 14.24 -2.49
N VAL A 41 -4.49 13.39 -3.47
CA VAL A 41 -3.11 13.09 -3.87
C VAL A 41 -2.93 13.43 -5.33
N SER A 42 -1.78 14.02 -5.69
CA SER A 42 -1.53 14.43 -7.08
C SER A 42 -1.61 13.25 -8.06
N ARG A 43 -2.11 13.50 -9.27
CA ARG A 43 -2.13 12.51 -10.36
C ARG A 43 -0.74 11.94 -10.65
N ASN A 44 0.31 12.76 -10.53
CA ASN A 44 1.70 12.32 -10.69
C ASN A 44 2.14 11.33 -9.61
N THR A 45 1.62 11.44 -8.38
CA THR A 45 1.91 10.46 -7.33
C THR A 45 1.16 9.16 -7.59
N LEU A 46 -0.11 9.23 -8.01
CA LEU A 46 -0.91 8.04 -8.32
C LEU A 46 -0.43 7.31 -9.59
N SER A 47 0.07 8.03 -10.59
CA SER A 47 0.59 7.41 -11.81
C SER A 47 1.82 6.53 -11.55
N LYS A 48 2.56 6.79 -10.46
CA LYS A 48 3.67 5.93 -10.02
C LYS A 48 3.21 4.55 -9.53
N LEU A 49 1.92 4.42 -9.23
CA LEU A 49 1.26 3.18 -8.83
C LEU A 49 0.48 2.55 -9.99
N ASP A 50 0.74 2.91 -11.24
CA ASP A 50 0.19 2.20 -12.39
C ASP A 50 0.75 0.75 -12.42
N PRO A 51 -0.09 -0.29 -12.35
CA PRO A 51 0.37 -1.69 -12.40
C PRO A 51 1.16 -2.05 -13.66
N ARG A 52 0.93 -1.35 -14.78
CA ARG A 52 1.64 -1.57 -16.06
C ARG A 52 3.05 -1.02 -16.02
N HIS A 53 3.23 0.13 -15.36
CA HIS A 53 4.49 0.87 -15.32
C HIS A 53 4.75 1.47 -13.92
N PRO A 54 4.95 0.64 -12.90
CA PRO A 54 5.15 1.14 -11.54
C PRO A 54 6.51 1.84 -11.41
N ASP A 55 6.52 3.03 -10.81
CA ASP A 55 7.70 3.88 -10.70
C ASP A 55 8.32 3.79 -9.30
N GLY A 56 9.51 3.20 -9.24
CA GLY A 56 10.27 2.98 -8.01
C GLY A 56 10.72 4.25 -7.28
N SER A 57 10.54 5.44 -7.86
CA SER A 57 10.80 6.73 -7.21
C SER A 57 9.73 7.12 -6.18
N LEU A 58 8.60 6.40 -6.11
CA LEU A 58 7.61 6.63 -5.07
C LEU A 58 8.17 6.33 -3.69
N ARG A 59 7.96 7.24 -2.74
CA ARG A 59 8.38 7.07 -1.35
C ARG A 59 7.30 6.31 -0.57
N LEU A 60 7.72 5.45 0.37
CA LEU A 60 6.81 4.76 1.29
C LEU A 60 5.91 5.75 2.05
N GLU A 61 6.44 6.90 2.46
CA GLU A 61 5.66 7.95 3.11
C GLU A 61 4.48 8.44 2.24
N SER A 62 4.68 8.54 0.92
CA SER A 62 3.60 8.94 0.00
C SER A 62 2.54 7.85 -0.09
N LEU A 63 2.93 6.58 -0.05
CA LEU A 63 2.01 5.46 0.03
C LEU A 63 1.26 5.43 1.37
N ASP A 64 1.93 5.71 2.49
CA ASP A 64 1.29 5.77 3.81
C ASP A 64 0.22 6.86 3.88
N ARG A 65 0.45 8.00 3.24
CA ARG A 65 -0.58 9.05 3.12
C ARG A 65 -1.80 8.57 2.33
N ILE A 66 -1.59 7.82 1.24
CA ILE A 66 -2.70 7.22 0.47
C ILE A 66 -3.51 6.26 1.36
N TYR A 67 -2.85 5.35 2.08
CA TYR A 67 -3.53 4.42 2.99
C TYR A 67 -4.25 5.13 4.14
N ALA A 68 -3.64 6.16 4.73
CA ALA A 68 -4.28 6.97 5.76
C ALA A 68 -5.58 7.62 5.25
N THR A 69 -5.58 8.10 4.00
CA THR A 69 -6.80 8.60 3.37
C THR A 69 -7.83 7.50 3.15
N PHE A 70 -7.45 6.33 2.63
CA PHE A 70 -8.38 5.19 2.51
C PHE A 70 -9.03 4.84 3.85
N PHE A 71 -8.24 4.65 4.92
CA PHE A 71 -8.78 4.35 6.26
C PHE A 71 -9.78 5.40 6.75
N ARG A 72 -9.50 6.68 6.48
CA ARG A 72 -10.36 7.79 6.88
C ARG A 72 -11.64 7.88 6.04
N LEU A 73 -11.61 7.39 4.80
CA LEU A 73 -12.75 7.42 3.88
C LEU A 73 -13.73 6.27 4.06
N VAL A 74 -13.35 5.17 4.73
CA VAL A 74 -14.24 4.00 4.95
C VAL A 74 -15.63 4.40 5.46
N PRO A 75 -15.78 5.26 6.50
CA PRO A 75 -17.10 5.68 6.99
C PRO A 75 -17.96 6.46 6.00
N TYR A 76 -17.34 7.04 4.99
CA TYR A 76 -18.00 7.88 3.98
C TYR A 76 -18.34 7.09 2.72
N GLN A 77 -17.67 5.97 2.47
CA GLN A 77 -17.82 5.16 1.26
C GLN A 77 -18.69 3.91 1.49
N PHE A 78 -18.75 3.41 2.73
CA PHE A 78 -19.41 2.14 3.06
C PHE A 78 -20.36 2.28 4.25
N PRO A 79 -21.43 1.46 4.33
CA PRO A 79 -22.30 1.39 5.51
C PRO A 79 -21.55 0.80 6.72
N GLU A 80 -21.98 1.17 7.94
CA GLU A 80 -21.29 0.83 9.19
C GLU A 80 -20.97 -0.66 9.36
N ARG A 81 -21.90 -1.54 8.97
CA ARG A 81 -21.74 -2.99 9.02
C ARG A 81 -20.55 -3.54 8.21
N GLU A 82 -20.07 -2.77 7.22
CA GLU A 82 -18.97 -3.15 6.34
C GLU A 82 -17.63 -2.49 6.74
N TRP A 83 -17.63 -1.55 7.69
CA TRP A 83 -16.42 -0.77 8.03
C TRP A 83 -15.24 -1.63 8.47
N GLU A 84 -15.48 -2.63 9.32
CA GLU A 84 -14.38 -3.45 9.82
C GLU A 84 -13.84 -4.39 8.73
N ILE A 85 -14.69 -4.85 7.82
CA ILE A 85 -14.29 -5.66 6.67
C ILE A 85 -13.35 -4.83 5.78
N GLU A 86 -13.75 -3.61 5.43
CA GLU A 86 -12.94 -2.72 4.60
C GLU A 86 -11.63 -2.32 5.27
N ARG A 87 -11.67 -2.03 6.58
CA ARG A 87 -10.45 -1.73 7.35
C ARG A 87 -9.52 -2.94 7.40
N ASP A 88 -10.03 -4.14 7.57
CA ASP A 88 -9.22 -5.34 7.62
C ASP A 88 -8.57 -5.64 6.26
N GLU A 89 -9.30 -5.47 5.15
CA GLU A 89 -8.73 -5.61 3.81
C GLU A 89 -7.64 -4.57 3.53
N LEU A 90 -7.84 -3.31 3.93
CA LEU A 90 -6.79 -2.28 3.85
C LEU A 90 -5.56 -2.63 4.70
N ARG A 91 -5.74 -3.19 5.90
CA ARG A 91 -4.62 -3.65 6.75
C ARG A 91 -3.87 -4.80 6.10
N ARG A 92 -4.56 -5.83 5.63
CA ARG A 92 -3.97 -6.99 4.93
C ARG A 92 -3.19 -6.55 3.69
N SER A 93 -3.78 -5.65 2.91
CA SER A 93 -3.13 -5.03 1.76
C SER A 93 -1.83 -4.32 2.14
N ARG A 94 -1.85 -3.47 3.17
CA ARG A 94 -0.65 -2.80 3.67
C ARG A 94 0.41 -3.78 4.15
N CYS A 95 0.03 -4.86 4.84
CA CYS A 95 0.94 -5.91 5.30
C CYS A 95 1.70 -6.57 4.14
N ARG A 96 0.99 -6.97 3.07
CA ARG A 96 1.61 -7.57 1.87
C ARG A 96 2.66 -6.65 1.24
N ILE A 97 2.43 -5.33 1.24
CA ILE A 97 3.42 -4.36 0.76
C ILE A 97 4.60 -4.27 1.73
N LEU A 98 4.33 -4.23 3.04
CA LEU A 98 5.37 -4.08 4.06
C LEU A 98 6.36 -5.26 4.05
N GLU A 99 5.86 -6.48 3.89
CA GLU A 99 6.65 -7.71 3.73
C GLU A 99 7.70 -7.63 2.61
N GLN A 100 7.40 -6.86 1.55
CA GLN A 100 8.33 -6.64 0.44
C GLN A 100 9.22 -5.42 0.62
N SER A 101 8.77 -4.44 1.42
CA SER A 101 9.48 -3.19 1.64
C SER A 101 10.54 -3.27 2.75
N TYR A 102 10.33 -4.16 3.72
CA TYR A 102 11.16 -4.28 4.90
C TYR A 102 11.45 -5.75 5.22
N LEU A 103 12.71 -6.14 5.02
CA LEU A 103 13.18 -7.44 5.50
C LEU A 103 13.55 -7.30 6.97
N LEU A 104 12.84 -8.04 7.83
CA LEU A 104 13.20 -8.13 9.24
C LEU A 104 14.68 -8.54 9.38
N PRO A 105 15.46 -7.85 10.24
CA PRO A 105 16.82 -8.25 10.53
C PRO A 105 16.85 -9.71 10.96
N ARG A 106 17.84 -10.46 10.49
CA ARG A 106 17.97 -11.90 10.73
C ARG A 106 17.82 -12.27 12.21
N LYS A 107 18.45 -11.50 13.11
CA LYS A 107 18.36 -11.71 14.57
C LYS A 107 16.93 -11.60 15.12
N VAL A 108 16.13 -10.70 14.58
CA VAL A 108 14.72 -10.54 14.98
C VAL A 108 13.91 -11.74 14.49
N ARG A 109 14.12 -12.15 13.25
CA ARG A 109 13.46 -13.32 12.65
C ARG A 109 13.75 -14.60 13.43
N GLU A 110 15.02 -14.89 13.70
CA GLU A 110 15.45 -16.07 14.46
C GLU A 110 14.90 -16.08 15.89
N ARG A 111 14.68 -14.91 16.50
CA ARG A 111 14.05 -14.83 17.83
C ARG A 111 12.57 -15.17 17.77
N VAL A 112 11.83 -14.56 16.84
CA VAL A 112 10.38 -14.78 16.69
C VAL A 112 10.08 -16.24 16.35
N GLU A 113 10.88 -16.86 15.48
CA GLU A 113 10.73 -18.28 15.11
C GLU A 113 10.95 -19.25 16.29
N ARG A 114 11.74 -18.86 17.31
CA ARG A 114 11.92 -19.65 18.53
C ARG A 114 10.77 -19.51 19.51
N GLU A 115 10.09 -18.36 19.54
CA GLU A 115 8.98 -18.08 20.46
C GLU A 115 7.64 -18.66 19.96
N ILE A 116 7.52 -18.96 18.67
CA ILE A 116 6.33 -19.58 18.04
C ILE A 116 6.39 -21.12 18.07
N ARG A 117 7.55 -21.71 18.39
CA ARG A 117 7.75 -23.17 18.56
C ARG A 117 7.49 -23.61 19.99
#